data_AF-A0A938DRA7-F1
#
_entry.id   AF-A0A938DRA7-F1
#
_cell.length_a   1.000
_cell.length_b   1.000
_cell.length_c   1.000
_cell.angle_alpha   90.00
_cell.angle_beta   90.00
_cell.angle_gamma   90.00
#
_symmetry.space_group_name_H-M   'P 1'
#
loop_
_entity.id
_entity.type
_entity.pdbx_description
1 polymer ?
#
loop_
_entity_poly.entity_id
_entity_poly.type
_entity_poly.pdbx_seq_one_letter_code
_entity_poly.pdbx_strand_id
1 'polypeptide(L)'
;MTDTTNDAAKAEFLAQLKAFEGQEIDAQVAPDPVNQAMIRHWVEAMGDRNPVYTDPEAAAASAHGEIIAPAVMLQAWPMQGLHGNKREAGDTNPQTQLLNLLETEGFVGVVATNSEQEYLRMLHLGDRITTRSVIHEVSDEKRTGLG
;
A
#
# COMPACT_ATOMS: atom_id res chain seq x y z
N MET A 1 10.73 28.89 -30.49
CA MET A 1 9.35 28.56 -30.90
C MET A 1 8.93 27.43 -29.98
N THR A 2 8.38 27.80 -28.83
CA THR A 2 7.99 26.86 -27.76
C THR A 2 6.88 25.97 -28.26
N ASP A 3 6.98 24.69 -27.90
CA ASP A 3 6.21 23.57 -28.42
C ASP A 3 4.81 23.52 -27.79
N THR A 4 3.97 24.50 -28.11
CA THR A 4 2.62 24.69 -27.53
C THR A 4 1.73 23.45 -27.68
N THR A 5 1.98 22.62 -28.71
CA THR A 5 1.25 21.37 -28.96
C THR A 5 1.59 20.30 -27.92
N ASN A 6 2.85 20.23 -27.47
CA ASN A 6 3.30 19.29 -26.45
C ASN A 6 2.78 19.70 -25.05
N ASP A 7 2.78 21.00 -24.75
CA ASP A 7 2.23 21.51 -23.49
C ASP A 7 0.71 21.26 -23.37
N ALA A 8 -0.03 21.44 -24.47
CA ALA A 8 -1.46 21.15 -24.50
C ALA A 8 -1.76 19.65 -24.31
N ALA A 9 -1.00 18.77 -24.96
CA ALA A 9 -1.14 17.32 -24.80
C ALA A 9 -0.82 16.88 -23.37
N LYS A 10 0.25 17.42 -22.76
CA LYS A 10 0.58 17.18 -21.35
C LYS A 10 -0.52 17.62 -20.39
N ALA A 11 -1.10 18.80 -20.62
CA ALA A 11 -2.20 19.31 -19.80
C ALA A 11 -3.46 18.44 -19.92
N GLU A 12 -3.79 17.98 -21.13
CA GLU A 12 -4.92 17.07 -21.35
C GLU A 12 -4.70 15.72 -20.67
N PHE A 13 -3.50 15.15 -20.80
CA PHE A 13 -3.14 13.89 -20.15
C PHE A 13 -3.22 14.01 -18.62
N LEU A 14 -2.65 15.07 -18.04
CA LEU A 14 -2.76 15.35 -16.62
C LEU A 14 -4.23 15.48 -16.17
N ALA A 15 -5.09 16.13 -16.97
CA ALA A 15 -6.50 16.25 -16.65
C ALA A 15 -7.21 14.87 -16.63
N GLN A 16 -6.84 13.95 -17.51
CA GLN A 16 -7.32 12.57 -17.48
C GLN A 16 -6.88 11.83 -16.21
N LEU A 17 -5.61 11.97 -15.81
CA LEU A 17 -5.10 11.37 -14.57
C LEU A 17 -5.78 11.96 -13.32
N LYS A 18 -5.99 13.28 -13.30
CA LYS A 18 -6.67 13.96 -12.18
C LYS A 18 -8.14 13.56 -12.02
N ALA A 19 -8.78 13.05 -13.07
CA ALA A 19 -10.14 12.51 -12.96
C ALA A 19 -10.24 11.28 -12.04
N PHE A 20 -9.10 10.65 -11.69
CA PHE A 20 -9.03 9.57 -10.71
C PHE A 20 -8.96 10.06 -9.26
N GLU A 21 -8.68 11.34 -9.00
CA GLU A 21 -8.63 11.88 -7.64
C GLU A 21 -9.99 11.71 -6.94
N GLY A 22 -9.96 11.27 -5.68
CA GLY A 22 -11.13 10.98 -4.88
C GLY A 22 -11.82 9.64 -5.20
N GLN A 23 -11.39 8.90 -6.22
CA GLN A 23 -11.96 7.58 -6.50
C GLN A 23 -11.51 6.56 -5.44
N GLU A 24 -12.50 5.88 -4.86
CA GLU A 24 -12.28 4.81 -3.90
C GLU A 24 -11.99 3.49 -4.62
N ILE A 25 -11.08 2.73 -4.04
CA ILE A 25 -10.78 1.36 -4.43
C ILE A 25 -11.60 0.43 -3.53
N ASP A 26 -12.22 -0.58 -4.14
CA ASP A 26 -13.02 -1.57 -3.43
C ASP A 26 -12.30 -2.11 -2.20
N ALA A 27 -13.04 -2.27 -1.11
CA ALA A 27 -12.49 -2.74 0.13
C ALA A 27 -11.93 -4.16 -0.02
N GLN A 28 -10.69 -4.36 0.43
CA GLN A 28 -10.02 -5.66 0.35
C GLN A 28 -9.84 -6.23 1.75
N VAL A 29 -10.24 -7.49 1.92
CA VAL A 29 -9.99 -8.23 3.15
C VAL A 29 -8.62 -8.90 3.02
N ALA A 30 -7.79 -8.76 4.06
CA ALA A 30 -6.50 -9.45 4.12
C ALA A 30 -6.69 -10.97 3.96
N PRO A 31 -5.78 -11.68 3.26
CA PRO A 31 -5.89 -13.12 3.02
C PRO A 31 -6.01 -13.93 4.32
N ASP A 32 -5.26 -13.51 5.34
CA ASP A 32 -5.19 -14.15 6.64
C ASP A 32 -5.57 -13.15 7.75
N PRO A 33 -6.23 -13.62 8.83
CA PRO A 33 -6.25 -12.85 10.07
C PRO A 33 -4.81 -12.68 10.59
N VAL A 34 -4.63 -11.69 11.46
CA VAL A 34 -3.38 -11.50 12.19
C VAL A 34 -3.03 -12.80 12.91
N ASN A 35 -1.85 -13.34 12.61
CA ASN A 35 -1.47 -14.68 13.06
C ASN A 35 -0.02 -14.75 13.52
N GLN A 36 0.22 -15.66 14.47
CA GLN A 36 1.51 -15.83 15.13
C GLN A 36 2.62 -16.24 14.16
N ALA A 37 2.29 -17.04 13.14
CA ALA A 37 3.28 -17.55 12.20
C ALA A 37 3.90 -16.42 11.37
N MET A 38 3.08 -15.53 10.81
CA MET A 38 3.54 -14.36 10.08
C MET A 38 4.31 -13.38 10.97
N ILE A 39 3.84 -13.13 12.19
CA ILE A 39 4.55 -12.27 13.16
C ILE A 39 5.94 -12.84 13.44
N ARG A 40 6.04 -14.13 13.75
CA ARG A 40 7.32 -14.81 14.03
C ARG A 40 8.31 -14.68 12.86
N HIS A 41 7.86 -14.92 11.64
CA HIS A 41 8.71 -14.81 10.45
C HIS A 41 9.16 -13.37 10.19
N TRP A 42 8.26 -12.40 10.38
CA TRP A 42 8.57 -10.99 10.18
C TRP A 42 9.61 -10.49 11.20
N VAL A 43 9.42 -10.77 12.49
CA VAL A 43 10.35 -10.29 13.53
C VAL A 43 11.73 -10.95 13.38
N GLU A 44 11.77 -12.20 12.93
CA GLU A 44 13.01 -12.91 12.59
C GLU A 44 13.74 -12.22 11.43
N ALA A 45 13.03 -11.90 10.34
CA ALA A 45 13.62 -11.25 9.17
C ALA A 45 14.10 -9.82 9.46
N MET A 46 13.38 -9.09 10.33
CA MET A 46 13.69 -7.72 10.71
C MET A 46 14.74 -7.64 11.84
N GLY A 47 15.05 -8.76 12.49
CA GLY A 47 15.94 -8.81 13.65
C GLY A 47 15.36 -8.17 14.92
N ASP A 48 14.04 -7.98 14.98
CA ASP A 48 13.35 -7.44 16.15
C ASP A 48 13.16 -8.56 17.19
N ARG A 49 13.64 -8.33 18.41
CA ARG A 49 13.64 -9.32 19.49
C ARG A 49 12.71 -8.95 20.63
N ASN A 50 11.81 -7.99 20.44
CA ASN A 50 10.84 -7.63 21.46
C ASN A 50 9.93 -8.84 21.79
N PRO A 51 9.96 -9.37 23.03
CA PRO A 51 9.27 -10.61 23.37
C PRO A 51 7.75 -10.50 23.33
N VAL A 52 7.18 -9.28 23.37
CA VAL A 52 5.72 -9.08 23.33
C VAL A 52 5.07 -9.57 22.04
N TYR A 53 5.86 -9.85 20.99
CA TYR A 53 5.39 -10.35 19.71
C TYR A 53 5.30 -11.89 19.64
N THR A 54 5.99 -12.62 20.53
CA THR A 54 6.18 -14.07 20.39
C THR A 54 6.10 -14.86 21.68
N ASP A 55 6.25 -14.23 22.84
CA ASP A 55 6.17 -14.86 24.16
C ASP A 55 4.87 -14.45 24.87
N PRO A 56 3.91 -15.38 25.05
CA PRO A 56 2.65 -15.09 25.73
C PRO A 56 2.82 -14.57 27.16
N GLU A 57 3.81 -15.03 27.92
CA GLU A 57 4.02 -14.60 29.31
C GLU A 57 4.56 -13.17 29.35
N ALA A 58 5.54 -12.85 28.50
CA ALA A 58 6.07 -11.50 28.38
C ALA A 58 5.00 -10.52 27.87
N ALA A 59 4.17 -10.95 26.92
CA ALA A 59 3.08 -10.14 26.40
C ALA A 59 1.99 -9.88 27.47
N ALA A 60 1.62 -10.91 28.25
CA ALA A 60 0.69 -10.79 29.37
C ALA A 60 1.20 -9.88 30.50
N ALA A 61 2.51 -9.87 30.75
CA ALA A 61 3.15 -8.98 31.71
C ALA A 61 3.35 -7.54 31.19
N SER A 62 3.15 -7.31 29.89
CA SER A 62 3.30 -6.00 29.26
C SER A 62 2.03 -5.15 29.40
N ALA A 63 2.12 -3.88 29.01
CA ALA A 63 0.96 -2.99 28.94
C ALA A 63 -0.11 -3.44 27.91
N HIS A 64 0.22 -4.40 27.04
CA HIS A 64 -0.70 -4.93 26.03
C HIS A 64 -1.57 -6.08 26.55
N GLY A 65 -1.13 -6.81 27.59
CA GLY A 65 -1.89 -7.91 28.20
C GLY A 65 -2.00 -9.19 27.35
N GLU A 66 -1.65 -9.13 26.06
CA GLU A 66 -1.60 -10.25 25.14
C GLU A 66 -0.63 -9.96 23.97
N ILE A 67 -0.40 -10.95 23.11
CA ILE A 67 0.50 -10.82 21.96
C ILE A 67 -0.07 -9.79 20.98
N ILE A 68 0.78 -8.85 20.60
CA ILE A 68 0.50 -7.87 19.55
C ILE A 68 1.34 -8.15 18.30
N ALA A 69 0.82 -7.77 17.13
CA ALA A 69 1.65 -7.65 15.95
C ALA A 69 2.51 -6.36 16.03
N PRO A 70 3.77 -6.37 15.57
CA PRO A 70 4.53 -5.16 15.32
C PRO A 70 3.72 -4.17 14.48
N ALA A 71 3.60 -2.91 14.92
CA ALA A 71 2.72 -1.93 14.27
C ALA A 71 3.03 -1.74 12.77
N VAL A 72 4.32 -1.73 12.43
CA VAL A 72 4.85 -1.61 11.06
C VAL A 72 4.49 -2.78 10.13
N MET A 73 3.94 -3.88 10.66
CA MET A 73 3.36 -4.96 9.85
C MET A 73 2.00 -4.60 9.25
N LEU A 74 1.39 -3.47 9.60
CA LEU A 74 0.02 -3.12 9.18
C LEU A 74 -0.19 -3.27 7.66
N GLN A 75 0.75 -2.76 6.84
CA GLN A 75 0.69 -2.88 5.37
C GLN A 75 1.00 -4.29 4.85
N ALA A 76 1.61 -5.17 5.64
CA ALA A 76 1.95 -6.53 5.22
C ALA A 76 0.74 -7.47 5.15
N TRP A 77 -0.25 -7.27 6.04
CA TRP A 77 -1.45 -8.10 6.09
C TRP A 77 -2.28 -8.11 4.79
N PRO A 78 -2.57 -6.97 4.15
CA PRO A 78 -3.33 -6.93 2.89
C PRO A 78 -2.51 -7.27 1.63
N MET A 79 -1.21 -7.56 1.74
CA MET A 79 -0.38 -7.83 0.56
C MET A 79 -0.83 -9.13 -0.13
N GLN A 80 -1.02 -9.04 -1.45
CA GLN A 80 -1.53 -10.13 -2.29
C GLN A 80 -0.51 -11.26 -2.56
N GLY A 81 0.67 -11.19 -1.95
CA GLY A 81 1.72 -12.20 -2.08
C GLY A 81 2.35 -12.27 -3.48
N LEU A 82 2.97 -13.41 -3.78
CA LEU A 82 3.86 -13.61 -4.93
C LEU A 82 3.16 -13.47 -6.29
N HIS A 83 1.89 -13.84 -6.37
CA HIS A 83 1.15 -13.81 -7.62
C HIS A 83 0.47 -12.45 -7.91
N GLY A 84 0.46 -11.55 -6.91
CA GLY A 84 -0.03 -10.19 -7.00
C GLY A 84 -1.48 -10.06 -7.50
N ASN A 85 -1.93 -8.82 -7.65
CA ASN A 85 -3.06 -8.52 -8.53
C ASN A 85 -2.51 -8.49 -9.96
N LYS A 86 -2.86 -9.49 -10.77
CA LYS A 86 -2.71 -9.35 -12.22
C LYS A 86 -3.64 -8.21 -12.64
N ARG A 87 -3.07 -7.16 -13.24
CA ARG A 87 -3.85 -6.12 -13.92
C ARG A 87 -4.46 -6.76 -15.17
N GLU A 88 -5.68 -7.29 -15.04
CA GLU A 88 -6.36 -7.94 -16.15
C GLU A 88 -7.03 -6.92 -17.07
N ALA A 89 -7.16 -7.26 -18.35
CA ALA A 89 -7.90 -6.44 -19.30
C ALA A 89 -9.37 -6.37 -18.86
N GLY A 90 -9.87 -5.16 -18.62
CA GLY A 90 -11.24 -4.93 -18.12
C GLY A 90 -11.35 -4.77 -16.61
N ASP A 91 -10.23 -4.70 -15.88
CA ASP A 91 -10.23 -4.34 -14.45
C ASP A 91 -10.85 -2.95 -14.25
N THR A 92 -11.88 -2.89 -13.41
CA THR A 92 -12.59 -1.66 -13.05
C THR A 92 -11.96 -0.95 -11.85
N ASN A 93 -10.90 -1.53 -11.27
CA ASN A 93 -10.16 -0.91 -10.18
C ASN A 93 -9.54 0.43 -10.63
N PRO A 94 -9.87 1.57 -9.99
CA PRO A 94 -9.34 2.88 -10.36
C PRO A 94 -7.82 2.96 -10.39
N GLN A 95 -7.13 2.29 -9.45
CA GLN A 95 -5.67 2.28 -9.41
C GLN A 95 -5.08 1.52 -10.59
N THR A 96 -5.67 0.37 -10.97
CA THR A 96 -5.24 -0.36 -12.17
C THR A 96 -5.43 0.49 -13.43
N GLN A 97 -6.58 1.15 -13.56
CA GLN A 97 -6.87 2.01 -14.72
C GLN A 97 -5.92 3.21 -14.81
N LEU A 98 -5.67 3.89 -13.70
CA LEU A 98 -4.71 4.99 -13.62
C LEU A 98 -3.31 4.54 -14.06
N LEU A 99 -2.84 3.39 -13.56
CA LEU A 99 -1.51 2.87 -13.89
C LEU A 99 -1.43 2.41 -15.35
N ASN A 100 -2.49 1.80 -15.90
CA ASN A 100 -2.54 1.45 -17.32
C ASN A 100 -2.51 2.70 -18.22
N LEU A 101 -3.15 3.80 -17.82
CA LEU A 101 -3.11 5.06 -18.55
C LEU A 101 -1.71 5.71 -18.51
N LEU A 102 -0.99 5.59 -17.40
CA LEU A 102 0.42 5.99 -17.32
C LEU A 102 1.30 5.15 -18.28
N GLU A 103 1.05 3.85 -18.38
CA GLU A 103 1.79 2.96 -19.27
C GLU A 103 1.61 3.30 -20.76
N THR A 104 0.45 3.83 -21.19
CA THR A 104 0.24 4.22 -22.60
C THR A 104 1.17 5.34 -23.06
N GLU A 105 1.63 6.18 -22.12
CA GLU A 105 2.59 7.26 -22.36
C GLU A 105 4.04 6.87 -21.99
N GLY A 106 4.29 5.58 -21.72
CA GLY A 106 5.63 5.04 -21.46
C GLY A 106 6.08 5.09 -20.00
N PHE A 107 5.22 5.51 -19.06
CA PHE A 107 5.51 5.51 -17.62
C PHE A 107 5.28 4.12 -17.00
N VAL A 108 6.16 3.17 -17.32
CA VAL A 108 6.01 1.75 -16.94
C VAL A 108 6.60 1.39 -15.57
N GLY A 109 7.39 2.29 -14.98
CA GLY A 109 8.06 2.07 -13.69
C GLY A 109 7.24 2.60 -12.52
N VAL A 110 7.15 1.81 -11.44
CA VAL A 110 6.52 2.25 -10.19
C VAL A 110 7.53 2.14 -9.05
N VAL A 111 7.66 3.22 -8.29
CA VAL A 111 8.49 3.27 -7.08
C VAL A 111 7.71 3.97 -5.97
N ALA A 112 7.63 3.35 -4.81
CA ALA A 112 7.10 4.01 -3.62
C ALA A 112 8.17 4.98 -3.09
N THR A 113 7.84 6.27 -3.02
CA THR A 113 8.79 7.33 -2.61
C THR A 113 8.64 7.72 -1.15
N ASN A 114 7.41 7.75 -0.63
CA ASN A 114 7.07 8.17 0.73
C ASN A 114 6.02 7.24 1.33
N SER A 115 6.06 7.06 2.65
CA SER A 115 5.06 6.30 3.41
C SER A 115 4.93 6.93 4.79
N GLU A 116 3.71 7.32 5.14
CA GLU A 116 3.34 7.80 6.46
C GLU A 116 2.31 6.83 7.04
N GLN A 117 2.50 6.42 8.29
CA GLN A 117 1.62 5.46 8.96
C GLN A 117 1.28 5.97 10.36
N GLU A 118 -0.01 5.97 10.67
CA GLU A 118 -0.54 6.25 12.00
C GLU A 118 -1.18 4.97 12.56
N TYR A 119 -0.82 4.64 13.80
CA TYR A 119 -1.31 3.42 14.47
C TYR A 119 -2.22 3.80 15.63
N LEU A 120 -3.53 3.70 15.40
CA LEU A 120 -4.53 4.06 16.40
C LEU A 120 -4.63 3.03 17.54
N ARG A 121 -4.30 1.78 17.24
CA ARG A 121 -4.22 0.67 18.20
C ARG A 121 -3.27 -0.41 17.71
N MET A 122 -2.82 -1.26 18.62
CA MET A 122 -2.11 -2.49 18.26
C MET A 122 -3.10 -3.55 17.76
N LEU A 123 -2.60 -4.43 16.90
CA LEU A 123 -3.36 -5.55 16.36
C LEU A 123 -3.09 -6.81 17.19
N HIS A 124 -4.13 -7.60 17.43
CA HIS A 124 -4.04 -8.85 18.20
C HIS A 124 -4.25 -10.07 17.30
N LEU A 125 -3.83 -11.24 17.79
CA LEU A 125 -4.05 -12.50 17.08
C LEU A 125 -5.54 -12.71 16.79
N GLY A 126 -5.88 -13.06 15.55
CA GLY A 126 -7.24 -13.25 15.09
C GLY A 126 -7.92 -12.01 14.49
N ASP A 127 -7.34 -10.81 14.66
CA ASP A 127 -7.87 -9.59 14.02
C ASP A 127 -7.96 -9.75 12.50
N ARG A 128 -9.10 -9.36 11.92
CA ARG A 128 -9.29 -9.34 10.45
C ARG A 128 -9.13 -7.94 9.92
N ILE A 129 -8.15 -7.77 9.03
CA ILE A 129 -7.83 -6.47 8.44
C ILE A 129 -8.63 -6.29 7.15
N THR A 130 -9.26 -5.14 7.01
CA THR A 130 -9.87 -4.69 5.76
C THR A 130 -9.25 -3.35 5.39
N THR A 131 -8.76 -3.23 4.16
CA THR A 131 -8.22 -1.98 3.63
C THR A 131 -9.26 -1.29 2.78
N ARG A 132 -9.23 0.05 2.84
CA ARG A 132 -9.89 0.93 1.89
C ARG A 132 -8.85 1.93 1.46
N SER A 133 -8.82 2.21 0.16
CA SER A 133 -7.84 3.10 -0.41
C SER A 133 -8.56 4.10 -1.30
N VAL A 134 -8.00 5.30 -1.38
CA VAL A 134 -8.48 6.37 -2.25
C VAL A 134 -7.28 6.95 -2.97
N ILE A 135 -7.45 7.28 -4.24
CA ILE A 135 -6.45 8.05 -4.97
C ILE A 135 -6.60 9.50 -4.49
N HIS A 136 -5.75 9.91 -3.56
CA HIS A 136 -5.90 11.22 -2.92
C HIS A 136 -5.55 12.38 -3.87
N GLU A 137 -4.42 12.27 -4.57
CA GLU A 137 -3.89 13.34 -5.42
C GLU A 137 -3.03 12.73 -6.54
N VAL A 138 -3.08 13.35 -7.72
CA VAL A 138 -2.12 13.15 -8.80
C VAL A 138 -1.42 14.49 -9.05
N SER A 139 -0.10 14.53 -8.86
CA SER A 139 0.67 15.75 -9.11
C SER A 139 1.03 15.91 -10.59
N ASP A 140 1.51 17.10 -10.94
CA ASP A 140 2.19 17.34 -12.22
C ASP A 140 3.42 16.42 -12.38
N GLU A 141 3.88 16.27 -13.62
CA GLU A 141 5.12 15.56 -13.96
C GLU A 141 6.31 16.22 -13.26
N LYS A 142 7.12 15.42 -12.57
CA LYS A 142 8.32 15.89 -11.86
C LYS A 142 9.53 15.09 -12.31
N ARG A 143 10.65 15.78 -12.51
CA ARG A 143 11.95 15.12 -12.71
C ARG A 143 12.42 14.58 -11.36
N THR A 144 12.58 13.26 -11.27
CA THR A 144 13.04 12.58 -10.06
C THR A 144 14.53 12.22 -10.17
N GLY A 145 15.14 11.78 -9.07
CA GLY A 145 16.52 11.28 -9.09
C GLY A 145 16.70 9.95 -9.83
N LEU A 146 15.60 9.30 -10.24
CA LEU A 146 15.60 8.02 -10.95
C LEU A 146 15.53 8.16 -12.48
N GLY A 147 15.38 9.40 -12.99
CA GLY A 147 15.14 9.69 -14.40
C GLY A 147 13.76 10.30 -14.60
#